data_AF-A0AAW5EKB1-F1
#
_entry.id   AF-A0AAW5EKB1-F1
#
_cell.length_a   1.000
_cell.length_b   1.000
_cell.length_c   1.000
_cell.angle_alpha   90.00
_cell.angle_beta   90.00
_cell.angle_gamma   90.00
#
_symmetry.space_group_name_H-M   'P 1'
#
loop_
_entity.id
_entity.type
_entity.pdbx_description
1 polymer ?
#
loop_
_entity_poly.entity_id
_entity_poly.type
_entity_poly.pdbx_seq_one_letter_code
_entity_poly.pdbx_strand_id
1 'polypeptide(L)'
;EIMGKSGIAHMLEHLNFKSTKNLKAGEFDEIVKGFGGVDNASTGFDYTHYYIKCSKKNLDKTLELFAELMENLSLKDEEFQPERSVVLEERRWR
;
A
#
# COMPACT_ATOMS: atom_id res chain seq x y z
N GLU A 1 12.82 -6.29 13.25
CA GLU A 1 12.17 -7.57 12.86
C GLU A 1 12.83 -8.74 13.58
N ILE A 2 12.15 -9.88 13.74
CA ILE A 2 12.74 -11.11 14.32
C ILE A 2 13.40 -11.91 13.19
N MET A 3 14.50 -12.61 13.49
CA MET A 3 15.16 -13.50 12.55
C MET A 3 14.17 -14.52 11.96
N GLY A 4 14.20 -14.72 10.63
CA GLY A 4 13.23 -15.55 9.90
C GLY A 4 11.92 -14.82 9.51
N LYS A 5 11.72 -13.58 9.96
CA LYS A 5 10.60 -12.70 9.60
C LYS A 5 11.07 -11.36 9.00
N SER A 6 12.26 -11.36 8.41
CA SER A 6 12.85 -10.17 7.83
C SER A 6 12.14 -9.75 6.54
N GLY A 7 11.82 -8.46 6.38
CA GLY A 7 11.13 -7.89 5.22
C GLY A 7 9.60 -7.94 5.31
N ILE A 8 9.02 -8.29 6.46
CA ILE A 8 7.56 -8.33 6.61
C ILE A 8 6.97 -6.93 6.55
N ALA A 9 7.63 -5.92 7.13
CA ALA A 9 7.13 -4.55 7.08
C ALA A 9 7.07 -4.02 5.64
N HIS A 10 8.14 -4.23 4.87
CA HIS A 10 8.19 -3.87 3.44
C HIS A 10 7.19 -4.67 2.60
N MET A 11 7.01 -5.96 2.89
CA MET A 11 5.99 -6.75 2.21
C MET A 11 4.58 -6.24 2.51
N LEU A 12 4.29 -5.87 3.77
CA LEU A 12 3.00 -5.33 4.17
C LEU A 12 2.71 -3.98 3.48
N GLU A 13 3.73 -3.14 3.32
CA GLU A 13 3.64 -1.89 2.56
C GLU A 13 3.15 -2.12 1.13
N HIS A 14 3.75 -3.07 0.41
CA HIS A 14 3.35 -3.41 -0.95
C HIS A 14 1.92 -3.95 -1.03
N LEU A 15 1.53 -4.77 -0.05
CA LEU A 15 0.19 -5.34 0.02
C LEU A 15 -0.86 -4.28 0.35
N ASN A 16 -0.47 -3.21 1.04
CA ASN A 16 -1.38 -2.15 1.45
C ASN A 16 -2.11 -1.52 0.26
N PHE A 17 -1.50 -1.48 -0.93
CA PHE A 17 -2.10 -0.94 -2.16
C PHE A 17 -2.89 -1.97 -3.00
N LYS A 18 -3.07 -3.19 -2.50
CA LYS A 18 -3.84 -4.24 -3.20
C LYS A 18 -5.32 -4.12 -2.87
N SER A 19 -5.97 -5.20 -2.44
CA SER A 19 -7.39 -5.15 -2.12
C SER A 19 -7.64 -4.83 -0.65
N THR A 20 -8.72 -4.12 -0.42
CA THR A 20 -9.33 -3.99 0.91
C THR A 20 -10.65 -4.75 0.92
N LYS A 21 -11.37 -4.70 2.04
CA LYS A 21 -12.72 -5.25 2.14
C LYS A 21 -13.68 -4.61 1.13
N ASN A 22 -13.51 -3.32 0.85
CA ASN A 22 -14.43 -2.55 0.00
C ASN A 22 -13.85 -2.14 -1.36
N LEU A 23 -12.54 -2.24 -1.56
CA LEU A 23 -11.86 -1.90 -2.81
C LEU A 23 -11.11 -3.11 -3.38
N LYS A 24 -11.18 -3.29 -4.69
CA LYS A 24 -10.35 -4.28 -5.41
C LYS A 24 -8.94 -3.73 -5.64
N ALA A 25 -8.01 -4.65 -5.88
CA ALA A 25 -6.64 -4.28 -6.24
C ALA A 25 -6.62 -3.31 -7.44
N GLY A 26 -5.96 -2.17 -7.27
CA GLY A 26 -5.87 -1.10 -8.27
C GLY A 26 -6.99 -0.06 -8.22
N GLU A 27 -8.14 -0.34 -7.61
CA GLU A 27 -9.24 0.65 -7.53
C GLU A 27 -8.84 1.86 -6.68
N PHE A 28 -8.06 1.66 -5.61
CA PHE A 28 -7.52 2.74 -4.80
C PHE A 28 -6.71 3.74 -5.65
N ASP A 29 -5.72 3.24 -6.40
CA ASP A 29 -4.87 4.05 -7.29
C ASP A 29 -5.70 4.79 -8.34
N GLU A 30 -6.69 4.11 -8.93
CA GLU A 30 -7.59 4.71 -9.92
C GLU A 30 -8.40 5.86 -9.33
N ILE A 31 -8.94 5.69 -8.11
CA ILE A 31 -9.69 6.74 -7.42
C ILE A 31 -8.79 7.94 -7.12
N VAL A 32 -7.59 7.69 -6.58
CA VAL A 32 -6.62 8.74 -6.22
C VAL A 32 -6.21 9.53 -7.47
N LYS A 33 -5.80 8.84 -8.53
CA LYS A 33 -5.43 9.46 -9.82
C LYS A 33 -6.62 10.17 -10.47
N GLY A 34 -7.83 9.64 -10.32
CA GLY A 34 -9.06 10.18 -10.89
C GLY A 34 -9.41 11.60 -10.41
N PHE A 35 -8.98 11.98 -9.20
CA PHE A 35 -9.10 13.36 -8.71
C PHE A 35 -7.79 14.16 -8.77
N GLY A 36 -6.78 13.65 -9.47
CA GLY A 36 -5.46 14.27 -9.61
C GLY A 36 -4.57 14.14 -8.37
N GLY A 37 -4.84 13.15 -7.52
CA GLY A 37 -3.99 12.82 -6.38
C GLY A 37 -2.76 12.02 -6.77
N VAL A 38 -1.77 12.03 -5.88
CA VAL A 38 -0.56 11.20 -5.98
C VAL A 38 -0.32 10.54 -4.64
N ASP A 39 -0.22 9.23 -4.61
CA ASP A 39 0.07 8.42 -3.43
C ASP A 39 1.41 7.69 -3.58
N ASN A 40 2.00 7.32 -2.44
CA ASN A 40 3.14 6.41 -2.38
C ASN A 40 3.35 5.91 -0.94
N ALA A 41 4.24 4.93 -0.78
CA ALA A 41 4.76 4.52 0.51
C ALA A 41 6.27 4.27 0.49
N SER A 42 6.85 4.13 1.69
CA SER A 42 8.22 3.65 1.88
C SER A 42 8.39 3.06 3.28
N THR A 43 9.04 1.91 3.38
CA THR A 43 9.46 1.30 4.65
C THR A 43 10.94 1.55 4.92
N GLY A 44 11.20 2.22 6.05
CA GLY A 44 12.54 2.41 6.63
C GLY A 44 12.88 1.32 7.66
N PHE A 45 13.84 1.64 8.53
CA PHE A 45 14.28 0.70 9.58
C PHE A 45 13.30 0.61 10.75
N ASP A 46 12.62 1.71 11.06
CA ASP A 46 11.82 1.92 12.26
C ASP A 46 10.40 2.42 11.99
N TYR A 47 10.07 2.79 10.74
CA TYR A 47 8.74 3.21 10.35
C TYR A 47 8.40 2.81 8.91
N THR A 48 7.10 2.74 8.63
CA THR A 48 6.57 2.76 7.26
C THR A 48 5.77 4.04 7.09
N HIS A 49 6.09 4.79 6.04
CA HIS A 49 5.44 6.05 5.71
C HIS A 49 4.53 5.86 4.51
N TYR A 50 3.24 6.16 4.68
CA TYR A 50 2.24 6.21 3.61
C TYR A 50 1.77 7.65 3.47
N TYR A 51 1.61 8.13 2.24
CA TYR A 51 1.07 9.47 2.01
C TYR A 51 0.16 9.52 0.78
N ILE A 52 -0.77 10.47 0.81
CA ILE A 52 -1.56 10.87 -0.35
C ILE A 52 -1.50 12.39 -0.45
N LYS A 53 -1.09 12.90 -1.61
CA LYS A 53 -1.09 14.31 -1.95
C LYS A 53 -2.30 14.61 -2.83
N CYS A 54 -3.13 15.56 -2.42
CA CYS A 54 -4.35 15.91 -3.14
C CYS A 54 -4.64 17.42 -3.07
N SER A 55 -5.60 17.87 -3.88
CA SER A 55 -6.16 19.22 -3.76
C SER A 55 -7.02 19.35 -2.50
N LYS A 56 -7.03 20.53 -1.87
CA LYS A 56 -7.82 20.81 -0.65
C LYS A 56 -9.29 20.39 -0.75
N LYS A 57 -9.88 20.49 -1.95
CA LYS A 57 -11.28 20.11 -2.19
C LYS A 57 -11.56 18.60 -2.00
N ASN A 58 -10.53 17.77 -2.05
CA ASN A 58 -10.62 16.31 -1.96
C ASN A 58 -10.09 15.77 -0.62
N LEU A 59 -9.87 16.65 0.38
CA LEU A 59 -9.29 16.24 1.66
C LEU A 59 -10.14 15.19 2.37
N ASP A 60 -11.46 15.41 2.45
CA ASP A 60 -12.39 14.49 3.13
C ASP A 60 -12.35 13.09 2.49
N LYS A 61 -12.47 13.03 1.16
CA LYS A 61 -12.37 11.79 0.39
C LYS A 61 -11.00 11.11 0.57
N THR A 62 -9.93 11.88 0.65
CA THR A 62 -8.58 11.35 0.85
C THR A 62 -8.43 10.71 2.24
N LEU A 63 -9.00 11.33 3.27
CA LEU A 63 -8.99 10.78 4.63
C LEU A 63 -9.81 9.49 4.73
N GLU A 64 -10.97 9.42 4.07
CA GLU A 64 -11.77 8.19 3.99
C GLU A 64 -10.99 7.05 3.33
N LEU A 65 -10.32 7.33 2.20
CA LEU A 65 -9.48 6.35 1.51
C LEU A 65 -8.30 5.89 2.38
N PHE A 66 -7.68 6.81 3.13
CA PHE A 66 -6.60 6.47 4.05
C PHE A 66 -7.08 5.58 5.20
N ALA A 67 -8.27 5.84 5.74
CA ALA A 67 -8.88 5.00 6.77
C ALA A 67 -9.19 3.59 6.25
N GLU A 68 -9.75 3.49 5.04
CA GLU A 68 -10.03 2.21 4.38
C GLU A 68 -8.76 1.37 4.21
N LEU A 69 -7.66 1.98 3.76
CA LEU A 69 -6.37 1.28 3.65
C LEU A 69 -5.85 0.76 5.00
N MET A 70 -5.92 1.59 6.04
CA MET A 70 -5.33 1.27 7.34
C MET A 70 -6.14 0.25 8.14
N GLU A 71 -7.46 0.16 7.93
CA GLU A 71 -8.35 -0.70 8.72
C GLU A 71 -8.79 -1.96 7.98
N ASN A 72 -9.01 -1.89 6.66
CA ASN A 72 -9.74 -2.91 5.92
C ASN A 72 -8.87 -3.74 4.95
N LEU A 73 -7.56 -3.79 5.16
CA LEU A 73 -6.62 -4.52 4.30
C LEU A 73 -7.00 -6.00 4.12
N SER A 74 -7.08 -6.46 2.87
CA SER A 74 -7.34 -7.86 2.51
C SER A 74 -6.05 -8.54 2.09
N LEU A 75 -5.57 -9.50 2.89
CA LEU A 75 -4.35 -10.25 2.62
C LEU A 75 -4.66 -11.56 1.91
N LYS A 76 -5.03 -11.49 0.63
CA LYS A 76 -5.35 -12.68 -0.16
C LYS A 76 -4.08 -13.33 -0.69
N ASP A 77 -4.01 -14.66 -0.63
CA ASP A 77 -2.84 -15.39 -1.11
C ASP A 77 -2.60 -15.19 -2.61
N GLU A 78 -3.67 -15.06 -3.41
CA GLU A 78 -3.62 -14.79 -4.84
C GLU A 78 -2.95 -13.46 -5.20
N GLU A 79 -3.03 -12.46 -4.32
CA GLU A 79 -2.38 -11.14 -4.46
C GLU A 79 -0.98 -11.15 -3.83
N PHE A 80 -0.77 -11.96 -2.80
CA PHE A 80 0.48 -12.09 -2.08
C PHE A 80 1.60 -12.74 -2.90
N GLN A 81 1.33 -13.89 -3.54
CA GLN A 81 2.34 -14.64 -4.29
C GLN A 81 3.01 -13.83 -5.41
N PRO A 82 2.28 -13.10 -6.28
CA PRO A 82 2.91 -12.28 -7.31
C PRO A 82 3.70 -11.12 -6.67
N GLU A 83 3.15 -10.45 -5.66
CA GLU A 83 3.82 -9.31 -5.02
C GLU A 83 5.12 -9.72 -4.30
N ARG A 84 5.14 -10.93 -3.73
CA ARG A 84 6.35 -11.50 -3.13
C ARG A 84 7.47 -11.63 -4.17
N SER A 85 7.13 -11.96 -5.41
CA SER A 85 8.10 -12.05 -6.51
C SER A 85 8.67 -10.68 -6.86
N VAL A 86 7.82 -9.64 -6.90
CA VAL A 86 8.22 -8.24 -7.11
C VAL A 86 9.19 -7.78 -6.01
N VAL A 87 8.83 -7.99 -4.75
CA VAL A 87 9.69 -7.61 -3.60
C VAL A 87 11.03 -8.36 -3.61
N LEU A 88 11.02 -9.63 -4.04
CA LEU A 88 12.25 -10.41 -4.22
C LEU A 88 13.12 -9.84 -5.34
N GLU A 89 12.52 -9.39 -6.44
CA GLU A 89 13.24 -8.70 -7.50
C GLU A 89 13.83 -7.38 -7.01
N GLU A 90 13.08 -6.51 -6.35
CA GLU A 90 13.61 -5.25 -5.81
C GLU A 90 14.82 -5.45 -4.90
N ARG A 91 14.80 -6.51 -4.08
CA ARG A 91 15.96 -6.88 -3.24
C ARG A 91 17.19 -7.31 -4.03
N ARG A 92 17.05 -7.79 -5.27
CA ARG A 92 18.19 -8.15 -6.14
C ARG A 92 18.83 -6.92 -6.79
N TRP A 93 18.05 -5.86 -6.98
CA TRP A 93 18.52 -4.59 -7.56
C TRP A 93 19.17 -3.66 -6.54
N ARG A 94 18.99 -3.92 -5.24
CA ARG A 94 19.64 -3.22 -4.12
C ARG A 94 20.91 -3.94 -3.67
#